data_AF-A0A5E6NNI3-F1
#
_entry.id   AF-A0A5E6NNI3-F1
#
_cell.length_a   1.000
_cell.length_b   1.000
_cell.length_c   1.000
_cell.angle_alpha   90.00
_cell.angle_beta   90.00
_cell.angle_gamma   90.00
#
_symmetry.space_group_name_H-M   'P 1'
#
loop_
_entity.id
_entity.type
_entity.pdbx_description
1 polymer ?
#
loop_
_entity_poly.entity_id
_entity_poly.type
_entity_poly.pdbx_seq_one_letter_code
_entity_poly.pdbx_strand_id
1 'polypeptide(L)'
;MWQVDLGSKKDIKQIIIYNRTDCCANRLSNYQVSISNKADFSTHIYQQDFHVAPSPKKIIQLDASGKQGRYVRIQLLDKDYLSLAEVQVMGVDPLRFSEVGYSRAQSDFGGFNNTPNYTSKMGFAALKADGSIMAWGNSYFGRKKAPTDSGYTKIYSNQYAFAALRADGSITMWGDLNDTNTPMPTDKGYTKIYSTANAFAALTPDGSIKAWGDSSSGGANAPAGSGYTKIYSNTFAFAALTHDGLIKAWGDPTRGGANAPDGSGYTKIYSTVDTFAALKADGSIKAWGSPVSGVTSAPAGN
;
A
#
# COMPACT_ATOMS: atom_id res chain seq x y z
N MET A 1 37.50 12.02 1.45
CA MET A 1 36.11 12.40 1.09
C MET A 1 35.23 11.17 1.09
N TRP A 2 33.93 11.33 1.30
CA TRP A 2 32.93 10.27 1.18
C TRP A 2 31.81 10.75 0.25
N GLN A 3 31.26 9.84 -0.56
CA GLN A 3 30.17 10.15 -1.50
C GLN A 3 29.28 8.93 -1.70
N VAL A 4 28.00 9.18 -1.94
CA VAL A 4 27.01 8.17 -2.36
C VAL A 4 26.27 8.63 -3.62
N ASP A 5 26.00 7.68 -4.52
CA ASP A 5 25.04 7.81 -5.62
C ASP A 5 23.72 7.15 -5.21
N LEU A 6 22.63 7.91 -5.19
CA LEU A 6 21.29 7.42 -4.84
C LEU A 6 20.61 6.66 -6.00
N GLY A 7 21.30 6.47 -7.14
CA GLY A 7 20.83 5.77 -8.34
C GLY A 7 19.93 6.62 -9.24
N SER A 8 19.10 7.50 -8.66
CA SER A 8 18.29 8.49 -9.36
C SER A 8 18.17 9.78 -8.55
N LYS A 9 17.55 10.82 -9.12
CA LYS A 9 17.18 12.01 -8.34
C LYS A 9 16.15 11.61 -7.27
N LYS A 10 16.37 12.02 -6.03
CA LYS A 10 15.49 11.79 -4.87
C LYS A 10 15.23 13.12 -4.15
N ASP A 11 14.08 13.24 -3.49
CA ASP A 11 13.80 14.41 -2.65
C ASP A 11 14.38 14.16 -1.26
N ILE A 12 15.55 14.74 -1.00
CA ILE A 12 16.29 14.55 0.24
C ILE A 12 15.70 15.50 1.29
N LYS A 13 15.31 14.96 2.45
CA LYS A 13 14.72 15.72 3.57
C LYS A 13 15.68 15.86 4.73
N GLN A 14 16.51 14.85 4.96
CA GLN A 14 17.39 14.82 6.12
C GLN A 14 18.67 14.07 5.80
N ILE A 15 19.78 14.57 6.32
CA ILE A 15 21.07 13.86 6.33
C ILE A 15 21.51 13.72 7.78
N ILE A 16 21.83 12.50 8.20
CA ILE A 16 22.37 12.22 9.53
C ILE A 16 23.79 11.70 9.36
N ILE A 17 24.73 12.34 10.05
CA ILE A 17 26.15 12.00 10.02
C ILE A 17 26.53 11.53 11.42
N TYR A 18 26.90 10.27 11.55
CA TYR A 18 27.42 9.69 12.78
C TYR A 18 28.94 9.73 12.76
N ASN A 19 29.52 10.36 13.79
CA ASN A 19 30.95 10.41 14.00
C ASN A 19 31.41 9.16 14.77
N ARG A 20 32.67 8.78 14.59
CA ARG A 20 33.32 7.76 15.42
C ARG A 20 33.54 8.33 16.83
N THR A 21 33.11 7.61 17.84
CA THR A 21 33.27 8.01 19.26
C THR A 21 34.34 7.21 20.00
N ASP A 22 34.80 6.12 19.41
CA ASP A 22 35.78 5.17 19.94
C ASP A 22 37.24 5.58 19.65
N CYS A 23 37.50 6.25 18.53
CA CYS A 23 38.79 6.92 18.27
C CYS A 23 38.66 7.99 17.18
N CYS A 24 39.57 8.96 17.18
CA CYS A 24 39.74 9.92 16.08
C CYS A 24 38.51 10.82 15.81
N ALA A 25 37.66 11.07 16.82
CA ALA A 25 36.45 11.88 16.71
C ALA A 25 36.71 13.30 16.16
N ASN A 26 37.87 13.88 16.46
CA ASN A 26 38.24 15.23 16.02
C ASN A 26 38.54 15.33 14.52
N ARG A 27 38.64 14.22 13.79
CA ARG A 27 38.90 14.22 12.33
C ARG A 27 37.70 14.66 11.50
N LEU A 28 36.50 14.66 12.06
CA LEU A 28 35.30 15.21 11.42
C LEU A 28 35.01 16.63 11.92
N SER A 29 36.04 17.42 12.22
CA SER A 29 35.88 18.77 12.78
C SER A 29 35.66 19.85 11.73
N ASN A 30 36.13 19.67 10.50
CA ASN A 30 36.02 20.69 9.45
C ASN A 30 35.64 20.08 8.10
N TYR A 31 34.34 20.07 7.79
CA TYR A 31 33.80 19.37 6.63
C TYR A 31 32.64 20.13 5.98
N GLN A 32 32.46 19.88 4.69
CA GLN A 32 31.36 20.36 3.88
C GLN A 32 30.42 19.19 3.54
N VAL A 33 29.13 19.46 3.59
CA VAL A 33 28.08 18.56 3.11
C VAL A 33 27.43 19.17 1.88
N SER A 34 27.39 18.40 0.80
CA SER A 34 26.95 18.85 -0.51
C SER A 34 25.94 17.88 -1.12
N ILE A 35 24.94 18.43 -1.83
CA ILE A 35 23.97 17.70 -2.65
C ILE A 35 24.11 18.17 -4.10
N SER A 36 24.25 17.24 -5.05
CA SER A 36 24.36 17.55 -6.48
C SER A 36 23.53 16.60 -7.36
N ASN A 37 23.22 17.06 -8.57
CA ASN A 37 22.71 16.22 -9.66
C ASN A 37 23.83 15.66 -10.54
N LYS A 38 25.07 16.13 -10.38
CA LYS A 38 26.23 15.71 -11.17
C LYS A 38 27.26 15.01 -10.28
N ALA A 39 27.84 13.92 -10.78
CA ALA A 39 28.80 13.11 -10.03
C ALA A 39 30.09 13.86 -9.68
N ASP A 40 30.44 14.88 -10.47
CA ASP A 40 31.62 15.72 -10.28
C ASP A 40 31.40 16.85 -9.26
N PHE A 41 30.15 17.11 -8.85
CA PHE A 41 29.77 18.24 -7.99
C PHE A 41 30.19 19.60 -8.59
N SER A 42 30.20 19.73 -9.92
CA SER A 42 30.38 21.02 -10.61
C SER A 42 29.24 22.00 -10.33
N THR A 43 28.06 21.49 -9.94
CA THR A 43 26.93 22.28 -9.46
C THR A 43 26.46 21.76 -8.11
N HIS A 44 25.94 22.66 -7.27
CA HIS A 44 25.45 22.34 -5.93
C HIS A 44 24.00 22.78 -5.78
N ILE A 45 23.13 21.87 -5.34
CA ILE A 45 21.74 22.17 -4.95
C ILE A 45 21.70 22.65 -3.50
N TYR A 46 22.58 22.08 -2.69
CA TYR A 46 22.78 22.42 -1.29
C TYR A 46 24.25 22.22 -0.97
N GLN A 47 24.78 23.13 -0.17
CA GLN A 47 26.16 23.12 0.29
C GLN A 47 26.19 23.84 1.62
N GLN A 48 26.78 23.21 2.63
CA GLN A 48 26.97 23.82 3.95
C GLN A 48 28.25 23.31 4.60
N ASP A 49 28.99 24.23 5.20
CA ASP A 49 30.21 23.94 5.94
C ASP A 49 29.92 23.77 7.44
N PHE A 50 30.67 22.87 8.06
CA PHE A 50 30.60 22.53 9.47
C PHE A 50 32.01 22.53 10.05
N HIS A 51 32.21 23.32 11.10
CA HIS A 51 33.51 23.52 11.75
C HIS A 51 33.57 22.92 13.17
N VAL A 52 32.67 21.99 13.48
CA VAL A 52 32.63 21.29 14.77
C VAL A 52 32.39 19.80 14.56
N ALA A 53 33.17 18.98 15.27
CA ALA A 53 33.04 17.52 15.26
C ALA A 53 31.71 17.09 15.88
N PRO A 54 30.86 16.31 15.18
CA PRO A 54 29.63 15.78 15.75
C PRO A 54 29.93 14.81 16.90
N SER A 55 29.11 14.84 17.96
CA SER A 55 29.19 13.90 19.08
C SER A 55 27.80 13.55 19.62
N PRO A 56 27.28 12.32 19.39
CA PRO A 56 27.77 11.32 18.44
C PRO A 56 27.39 11.64 16.99
N LYS A 57 26.40 12.52 16.75
CA LYS A 57 25.83 12.74 15.40
C LYS A 57 25.46 14.19 15.11
N LYS A 58 25.43 14.52 13.82
CA LYS A 58 24.87 15.77 13.29
C LYS A 58 23.65 15.44 12.44
N ILE A 59 22.54 16.10 12.73
CA ILE A 59 21.32 16.04 11.92
C ILE A 59 21.24 17.33 11.12
N ILE A 60 21.14 17.20 9.80
CA ILE A 60 20.91 18.28 8.87
C ILE A 60 19.47 18.12 8.38
N GLN A 61 18.60 19.01 8.84
CA GLN A 61 17.23 19.10 8.37
C GLN A 61 17.20 20.03 7.16
N LEU A 62 16.70 19.54 6.04
CA LEU A 62 16.47 20.35 4.85
C LEU A 62 15.06 20.97 4.94
N ASP A 63 14.80 22.03 4.17
CA ASP A 63 13.53 22.76 4.20
C ASP A 63 12.29 21.86 3.96
N ALA A 64 11.09 22.38 4.23
CA ALA A 64 9.84 21.62 4.12
C ALA A 64 9.65 20.98 2.73
N SER A 65 10.15 21.62 1.67
CA SER A 65 10.18 21.10 0.29
C SER A 65 11.25 20.04 0.06
N GLY A 66 12.30 19.96 0.87
CA GLY A 66 13.47 19.11 0.65
C GLY A 66 14.33 19.61 -0.51
N LYS A 67 15.47 18.96 -0.72
CA LYS A 67 16.37 19.23 -1.84
C LYS A 67 16.40 18.05 -2.79
N GLN A 68 16.00 18.27 -4.04
CA GLN A 68 16.02 17.22 -5.06
C GLN A 68 17.43 17.02 -5.62
N GLY A 69 18.08 15.91 -5.28
CA GLY A 69 19.44 15.59 -5.70
C GLY A 69 19.68 14.10 -5.91
N ARG A 70 20.78 13.74 -6.57
CA ARG A 70 21.18 12.34 -6.82
C ARG A 70 22.43 11.94 -6.04
N TYR A 71 23.37 12.86 -5.85
CA TYR A 71 24.64 12.60 -5.18
C TYR A 71 24.71 13.39 -3.88
N VAL A 72 25.20 12.74 -2.83
CA VAL A 72 25.53 13.39 -1.55
C VAL A 72 27.01 13.18 -1.27
N ARG A 73 27.72 14.23 -0.87
CA ARG A 73 29.15 14.19 -0.56
C ARG A 73 29.42 14.84 0.79
N ILE A 74 30.31 14.21 1.55
CA ILE A 74 30.93 14.75 2.76
C ILE A 74 32.42 14.86 2.48
N GLN A 75 32.94 16.07 2.53
CA GLN A 75 34.34 16.36 2.19
C GLN A 75 34.99 17.19 3.28
N LEU A 76 36.16 16.77 3.76
CA LEU A 76 36.96 17.62 4.63
C LEU A 76 37.44 18.85 3.85
N LEU A 77 37.43 19.99 4.51
CA LEU A 77 37.99 21.23 3.98
C LEU A 77 39.50 21.30 4.21
N ASP A 78 39.99 20.58 5.21
CA ASP A 78 41.41 20.47 5.54
C ASP A 78 42.06 19.23 4.91
N LYS A 79 43.41 19.23 4.90
CA LYS A 79 44.22 18.09 4.49
C LYS A 79 44.39 17.10 5.64
N ASP A 80 43.36 16.29 5.89
CA ASP A 80 43.39 15.16 6.82
C ASP A 80 42.55 13.98 6.28
N TYR A 81 42.49 12.89 7.04
CA TYR A 81 41.72 11.70 6.72
C TYR A 81 40.29 11.79 7.28
N LEU A 82 39.31 11.65 6.41
CA LEU A 82 37.90 11.62 6.81
C LEU A 82 37.60 10.37 7.65
N SER A 83 37.08 10.57 8.85
CA SER A 83 36.59 9.51 9.75
C SER A 83 35.09 9.65 9.95
N LEU A 84 34.34 8.58 9.65
CA LEU A 84 32.89 8.52 9.75
C LEU A 84 32.49 7.15 10.32
N ALA A 85 31.41 7.08 11.10
CA ALA A 85 30.83 5.82 11.54
C ALA A 85 29.70 5.38 10.59
N GLU A 86 28.77 6.28 10.30
CA GLU A 86 27.61 6.02 9.45
C GLU A 86 27.09 7.32 8.84
N VAL A 87 26.54 7.24 7.63
CA VAL A 87 25.81 8.36 7.00
C VAL A 87 24.47 7.84 6.54
N GLN A 88 23.39 8.47 7.02
CA GLN A 88 22.02 8.18 6.60
C GLN A 88 21.50 9.35 5.76
N VAL A 89 21.10 9.07 4.53
CA VAL A 89 20.46 10.05 3.64
C VAL A 89 18.99 9.67 3.53
N MET A 90 18.14 10.46 4.17
CA MET A 90 16.71 10.22 4.28
C MET A 90 15.95 11.16 3.33
N GLY A 91 15.02 10.60 2.57
CA GLY A 91 14.22 11.33 1.61
C GLY A 91 12.95 10.58 1.26
N VAL A 92 12.10 11.23 0.48
CA VAL A 92 10.96 10.59 -0.17
C VAL A 92 11.32 10.32 -1.62
N ASP A 93 11.00 9.12 -2.08
CA ASP A 93 11.14 8.79 -3.49
C ASP A 93 9.98 9.47 -4.25
N PRO A 94 10.25 10.27 -5.31
CA PRO A 94 9.19 10.81 -6.17
C PRO A 94 8.38 9.68 -6.83
N LEU A 95 8.97 8.48 -6.91
CA LEU A 95 8.27 7.25 -7.25
C LEU A 95 7.83 6.57 -5.96
N ARG A 96 6.67 6.96 -5.43
CA ARG A 96 5.91 6.01 -4.63
C ARG A 96 5.54 4.86 -5.56
N PHE A 97 6.21 3.72 -5.39
CA PHE A 97 5.49 2.47 -5.62
C PHE A 97 4.32 2.50 -4.65
N SER A 98 3.10 2.74 -5.14
CA SER A 98 1.97 2.08 -4.50
C SER A 98 2.30 0.58 -4.59
N GLU A 99 2.25 -0.15 -3.47
CA GLU A 99 2.66 -1.55 -3.36
C GLU A 99 2.18 -2.38 -4.56
N VAL A 100 3.05 -2.56 -5.56
CA VAL A 100 2.90 -3.55 -6.62
C VAL A 100 4.02 -4.56 -6.41
N GLY A 101 3.86 -5.40 -5.39
CA GLY A 101 4.87 -6.35 -4.96
C GLY A 101 4.24 -7.72 -4.68
N TYR A 102 4.43 -8.65 -5.61
CA TYR A 102 4.12 -10.08 -5.55
C TYR A 102 4.55 -10.77 -4.23
N SER A 103 5.56 -10.21 -3.54
CA SER A 103 6.24 -10.83 -2.41
C SER A 103 5.62 -10.61 -1.02
N ARG A 104 4.51 -9.85 -0.89
CA ARG A 104 3.80 -9.72 0.41
C ARG A 104 2.51 -10.55 0.52
N ALA A 105 2.02 -11.08 -0.60
CA ALA A 105 0.77 -11.85 -0.64
C ALA A 105 0.88 -13.26 -0.03
N GLN A 106 2.10 -13.77 0.19
CA GLN A 106 2.29 -15.15 0.68
C GLN A 106 2.40 -15.28 2.20
N SER A 107 2.47 -14.20 2.99
CA SER A 107 2.80 -14.33 4.43
C SER A 107 2.29 -13.22 5.36
N ASP A 108 1.26 -12.44 5.00
CA ASP A 108 0.54 -11.68 6.01
C ASP A 108 -0.72 -12.46 6.39
N PHE A 109 -0.75 -12.96 7.63
CA PHE A 109 -1.85 -13.70 8.26
C PHE A 109 -3.06 -12.76 8.45
N GLY A 110 -3.63 -12.26 7.35
CA GLY A 110 -4.75 -11.30 7.26
C GLY A 110 -5.86 -11.75 6.31
N GLY A 111 -5.72 -12.97 5.76
CA GLY A 111 -6.59 -13.58 4.76
C GLY A 111 -6.07 -13.37 3.34
N PHE A 112 -6.23 -14.39 2.49
CA PHE A 112 -5.72 -14.55 1.12
C PHE A 112 -5.85 -13.29 0.22
N ASN A 113 -6.75 -12.34 0.53
CA ASN A 113 -7.02 -11.15 -0.32
C ASN A 113 -7.15 -9.81 0.42
N ASN A 114 -6.59 -9.64 1.63
CA ASN A 114 -6.68 -8.36 2.35
C ASN A 114 -5.63 -7.32 1.92
N THR A 115 -4.82 -7.64 0.90
CA THR A 115 -3.94 -6.72 0.19
C THR A 115 -4.65 -6.10 -1.03
N PRO A 116 -4.34 -4.86 -1.44
CA PRO A 116 -5.14 -4.10 -2.42
C PRO A 116 -5.25 -4.65 -3.85
N ASN A 117 -4.65 -5.80 -4.19
CA ASN A 117 -4.44 -6.18 -5.59
C ASN A 117 -4.65 -7.67 -5.81
N TYR A 118 -5.61 -8.03 -6.67
CA TYR A 118 -5.43 -9.22 -7.50
C TYR A 118 -4.46 -8.88 -8.61
N THR A 119 -3.63 -9.82 -9.03
CA THR A 119 -3.01 -9.70 -10.36
C THR A 119 -4.13 -9.64 -11.39
N SER A 120 -4.33 -8.49 -12.02
CA SER A 120 -5.02 -8.48 -13.30
C SER A 120 -4.27 -9.47 -14.17
N LYS A 121 -4.94 -10.53 -14.61
CA LYS A 121 -4.31 -11.59 -15.42
C LYS A 121 -3.76 -11.03 -16.73
N MET A 122 -4.13 -9.78 -17.07
CA MET A 122 -4.04 -9.25 -18.42
C MET A 122 -3.55 -7.79 -18.46
N GLY A 123 -3.19 -7.13 -17.36
CA GLY A 123 -2.71 -5.73 -17.38
C GLY A 123 -2.00 -5.27 -16.11
N PHE A 124 -1.35 -4.11 -16.19
CA PHE A 124 -0.69 -3.42 -15.09
C PHE A 124 -1.12 -1.96 -15.03
N ALA A 125 -1.16 -1.40 -13.83
CA ALA A 125 -1.39 0.02 -13.61
C ALA A 125 -0.50 0.54 -12.48
N ALA A 126 -0.03 1.77 -12.61
CA ALA A 126 0.73 2.47 -11.60
C ALA A 126 0.18 3.87 -11.36
N LEU A 127 0.10 4.25 -10.07
CA LEU A 127 -0.21 5.60 -9.64
C LEU A 127 1.08 6.41 -9.55
N LYS A 128 1.14 7.53 -10.25
CA LYS A 128 2.26 8.47 -10.17
C LYS A 128 2.07 9.45 -9.00
N ALA A 129 3.14 10.10 -8.57
CA ALA A 129 3.09 11.08 -7.49
C ALA A 129 2.25 12.32 -7.80
N ASP A 130 2.07 12.65 -9.08
CA ASP A 130 1.16 13.71 -9.54
C ASP A 130 -0.33 13.30 -9.49
N GLY A 131 -0.62 12.07 -9.03
CA GLY A 131 -1.97 11.51 -8.94
C GLY A 131 -2.54 11.03 -10.28
N SER A 132 -1.77 11.02 -11.36
CA SER A 132 -2.15 10.41 -12.64
C SER A 132 -1.86 8.91 -12.69
N ILE A 133 -2.52 8.19 -13.58
CA ILE A 133 -2.37 6.75 -13.73
C ILE A 133 -1.68 6.42 -15.04
N MET A 134 -0.70 5.52 -14.98
CA MET A 134 -0.10 4.89 -16.16
C MET A 134 -0.52 3.43 -16.20
N ALA A 135 -1.06 2.97 -17.33
CA ALA A 135 -1.49 1.59 -17.50
C ALA A 135 -0.90 0.96 -18.77
N TRP A 136 -0.51 -0.31 -18.68
CA TRP A 136 0.13 -1.07 -19.74
C TRP A 136 -0.22 -2.56 -19.65
N GLY A 137 0.16 -3.36 -20.65
CA GLY A 137 -0.23 -4.78 -20.77
C GLY A 137 -1.23 -5.02 -21.89
N ASN A 138 -2.02 -6.10 -21.80
CA ASN A 138 -2.93 -6.52 -22.86
C ASN A 138 -3.90 -5.38 -23.24
N SER A 139 -4.00 -5.11 -24.55
CA SER A 139 -4.80 -4.02 -25.13
C SER A 139 -6.30 -4.12 -24.82
N TYR A 140 -6.80 -5.31 -24.46
CA TYR A 140 -8.19 -5.52 -24.10
C TYR A 140 -8.52 -5.15 -22.63
N PHE A 141 -7.55 -5.18 -21.71
CA PHE A 141 -7.81 -5.12 -20.25
C PHE A 141 -7.01 -4.07 -19.49
N GLY A 142 -5.74 -3.82 -19.86
CA GLY A 142 -4.85 -2.90 -19.14
C GLY A 142 -4.81 -1.49 -19.71
N ARG A 143 -5.00 -1.33 -21.03
CA ARG A 143 -4.79 -0.05 -21.73
C ARG A 143 -6.07 0.66 -22.17
N LYS A 144 -7.12 -0.09 -22.51
CA LYS A 144 -8.36 0.48 -23.05
C LYS A 144 -9.11 1.21 -21.92
N LYS A 145 -9.38 2.51 -22.14
CA LYS A 145 -10.14 3.39 -21.21
C LYS A 145 -9.47 3.67 -19.86
N ALA A 146 -8.16 3.44 -19.72
CA ALA A 146 -7.46 3.91 -18.52
C ALA A 146 -7.60 5.44 -18.40
N PRO A 147 -7.81 5.98 -17.18
CA PRO A 147 -8.00 7.41 -16.99
C PRO A 147 -6.75 8.19 -17.40
N THR A 148 -6.96 9.31 -18.07
CA THR A 148 -5.89 10.22 -18.53
C THR A 148 -5.70 11.42 -17.63
N ASP A 149 -6.57 11.59 -16.64
CA ASP A 149 -6.55 12.68 -15.67
C ASP A 149 -5.83 12.28 -14.38
N SER A 150 -5.76 13.22 -13.44
CA SER A 150 -5.03 13.10 -12.18
C SER A 150 -5.93 13.31 -10.95
N GLY A 151 -5.35 13.17 -9.75
CA GLY A 151 -6.06 13.30 -8.47
C GLY A 151 -6.44 11.97 -7.83
N TYR A 152 -5.95 10.85 -8.37
CA TYR A 152 -6.08 9.54 -7.76
C TYR A 152 -5.08 9.37 -6.61
N THR A 153 -5.51 8.59 -5.61
CA THR A 153 -4.73 8.35 -4.38
C THR A 153 -4.42 6.88 -4.16
N LYS A 154 -5.24 5.99 -4.72
CA LYS A 154 -5.11 4.53 -4.61
C LYS A 154 -5.62 3.87 -5.90
N ILE A 155 -5.02 2.74 -6.25
CA ILE A 155 -5.47 1.84 -7.32
C ILE A 155 -5.73 0.47 -6.67
N TYR A 156 -6.77 -0.19 -7.17
CA TYR A 156 -7.20 -1.53 -6.81
C TYR A 156 -7.43 -2.32 -8.08
N SER A 157 -7.34 -3.65 -8.00
CA SER A 157 -7.44 -4.52 -9.16
C SER A 157 -8.11 -5.86 -8.83
N ASN A 158 -8.86 -6.36 -9.81
CA ASN A 158 -9.38 -7.72 -9.86
C ASN A 158 -8.78 -8.45 -11.10
N GLN A 159 -9.26 -9.64 -11.48
CA GLN A 159 -8.69 -10.38 -12.61
C GLN A 159 -8.82 -9.65 -13.96
N TYR A 160 -9.85 -8.81 -14.11
CA TYR A 160 -10.29 -8.27 -15.41
C TYR A 160 -10.35 -6.74 -15.46
N ALA A 161 -10.39 -6.06 -14.32
CA ALA A 161 -10.61 -4.63 -14.19
C ALA A 161 -9.79 -3.99 -13.07
N PHE A 162 -9.68 -2.67 -13.15
CA PHE A 162 -9.04 -1.80 -12.17
C PHE A 162 -10.03 -0.75 -11.67
N ALA A 163 -9.90 -0.38 -10.39
CA ALA A 163 -10.62 0.72 -9.79
C ALA A 163 -9.63 1.69 -9.14
N ALA A 164 -9.79 2.99 -9.36
CA ALA A 164 -8.98 4.02 -8.72
C ALA A 164 -9.84 4.96 -7.88
N LEU A 165 -9.32 5.32 -6.71
CA LEU A 165 -10.00 6.14 -5.71
C LEU A 165 -9.34 7.51 -5.62
N ARG A 166 -10.14 8.58 -5.66
CA ARG A 166 -9.70 9.96 -5.45
C ARG A 166 -9.77 10.39 -3.99
N ALA A 167 -9.14 11.52 -3.67
CA ALA A 167 -9.17 12.10 -2.33
C ALA A 167 -10.58 12.50 -1.86
N ASP A 168 -11.47 12.87 -2.80
CA ASP A 168 -12.89 13.16 -2.51
C ASP A 168 -13.75 11.88 -2.37
N GLY A 169 -13.13 10.71 -2.49
CA GLY A 169 -13.78 9.42 -2.40
C GLY A 169 -14.56 9.00 -3.66
N SER A 170 -14.42 9.71 -4.78
CA SER A 170 -14.97 9.26 -6.07
C SER A 170 -14.13 8.13 -6.68
N ILE A 171 -14.77 7.26 -7.46
CA ILE A 171 -14.18 6.05 -8.04
C ILE A 171 -14.20 6.12 -9.56
N THR A 172 -13.10 5.73 -10.20
CA THR A 172 -13.02 5.51 -11.65
C THR A 172 -12.62 4.07 -11.93
N MET A 173 -13.27 3.42 -12.88
CA MET A 173 -13.00 2.02 -13.24
C MET A 173 -12.65 1.89 -14.72
N TRP A 174 -11.73 0.98 -15.04
CA TRP A 174 -11.37 0.62 -16.41
C TRP A 174 -10.98 -0.86 -16.51
N GLY A 175 -10.86 -1.36 -17.74
CA GLY A 175 -10.67 -2.77 -18.04
C GLY A 175 -11.91 -3.41 -18.65
N ASP A 176 -12.09 -4.71 -18.47
CA ASP A 176 -13.25 -5.41 -19.01
C ASP A 176 -14.48 -5.20 -18.13
N LEU A 177 -15.44 -4.49 -18.71
CA LEU A 177 -16.70 -4.11 -18.07
C LEU A 177 -17.88 -4.89 -18.67
N ASN A 178 -17.63 -5.84 -19.58
CA ASN A 178 -18.67 -6.39 -20.45
C ASN A 178 -19.65 -7.33 -19.73
N ASP A 179 -19.36 -7.75 -18.50
CA ASP A 179 -20.19 -8.70 -17.72
C ASP A 179 -20.62 -8.16 -16.33
N THR A 180 -20.57 -6.84 -16.10
CA THR A 180 -21.02 -6.31 -14.81
C THR A 180 -22.53 -6.08 -14.82
N ASN A 181 -23.30 -7.05 -14.30
CA ASN A 181 -24.75 -6.88 -14.05
C ASN A 181 -25.05 -5.79 -13.01
N THR A 182 -24.04 -5.25 -12.33
CA THR A 182 -24.16 -4.14 -11.40
C THR A 182 -23.20 -3.00 -11.76
N PRO A 183 -23.71 -1.78 -12.02
CA PRO A 183 -22.88 -0.65 -12.40
C PRO A 183 -22.05 -0.14 -11.21
N MET A 184 -20.90 0.47 -11.52
CA MET A 184 -20.08 1.12 -10.49
C MET A 184 -20.82 2.27 -9.80
N PRO A 185 -20.48 2.59 -8.54
CA PRO A 185 -20.97 3.78 -7.87
C PRO A 185 -20.57 5.08 -8.61
N THR A 186 -21.49 6.03 -8.65
CA THR A 186 -21.28 7.40 -9.17
C THR A 186 -21.22 8.45 -8.05
N ASP A 187 -21.54 8.05 -6.83
CA ASP A 187 -21.42 8.85 -5.62
C ASP A 187 -19.98 8.89 -5.08
N LYS A 188 -19.78 9.68 -4.03
CA LYS A 188 -18.47 10.02 -3.47
C LYS A 188 -18.38 9.64 -1.99
N GLY A 189 -17.22 9.89 -1.38
CA GLY A 189 -17.02 9.68 0.05
C GLY A 189 -16.54 8.28 0.43
N TYR A 190 -16.16 7.43 -0.55
CA TYR A 190 -15.52 6.15 -0.25
C TYR A 190 -14.08 6.34 0.25
N THR A 191 -13.66 5.51 1.20
CA THR A 191 -12.31 5.58 1.81
C THR A 191 -11.41 4.43 1.40
N LYS A 192 -12.02 3.29 1.05
CA LYS A 192 -11.33 2.06 0.71
C LYS A 192 -12.16 1.20 -0.22
N ILE A 193 -11.48 0.48 -1.11
CA ILE A 193 -12.06 -0.52 -2.01
C ILE A 193 -11.43 -1.88 -1.67
N TYR A 194 -12.20 -2.92 -1.88
CA TYR A 194 -11.85 -4.32 -1.72
C TYR A 194 -12.27 -5.07 -2.98
N SER A 195 -11.59 -6.17 -3.28
CA SER A 195 -11.81 -6.93 -4.51
C SER A 195 -12.03 -8.41 -4.21
N THR A 196 -12.86 -9.06 -5.02
CA THR A 196 -12.81 -10.51 -5.30
C THR A 196 -12.18 -10.71 -6.67
N ALA A 197 -12.24 -11.92 -7.24
CA ALA A 197 -11.73 -12.14 -8.60
C ALA A 197 -12.44 -11.27 -9.65
N ASN A 198 -13.75 -11.06 -9.50
CA ASN A 198 -14.59 -10.44 -10.53
C ASN A 198 -15.47 -9.28 -10.00
N ALA A 199 -15.39 -8.94 -8.72
CA ALA A 199 -16.20 -7.88 -8.13
C ALA A 199 -15.39 -6.96 -7.21
N PHE A 200 -16.01 -5.84 -6.85
CA PHE A 200 -15.48 -4.84 -5.94
C PHE A 200 -16.51 -4.48 -4.86
N ALA A 201 -16.01 -4.03 -3.72
CA ALA A 201 -16.80 -3.42 -2.66
C ALA A 201 -16.07 -2.20 -2.10
N ALA A 202 -16.77 -1.08 -1.93
CA ALA A 202 -16.26 0.16 -1.37
C ALA A 202 -16.89 0.43 0.00
N LEU A 203 -16.09 0.99 0.90
CA LEU A 203 -16.45 1.32 2.29
C LEU A 203 -16.36 2.83 2.51
N THR A 204 -17.41 3.41 3.09
CA THR A 204 -17.47 4.83 3.52
C THR A 204 -17.02 5.00 4.98
N PRO A 205 -16.76 6.24 5.48
CA PRO A 205 -16.31 6.47 6.86
C PRO A 205 -17.32 6.06 7.93
N ASP A 206 -18.62 6.17 7.64
CA ASP A 206 -19.68 5.71 8.52
C ASP A 206 -19.83 4.18 8.49
N GLY A 207 -19.09 3.50 7.62
CA GLY A 207 -19.08 2.06 7.49
C GLY A 207 -20.21 1.51 6.62
N SER A 208 -20.80 2.30 5.72
CA SER A 208 -21.69 1.77 4.69
C SER A 208 -20.91 1.11 3.54
N ILE A 209 -21.53 0.15 2.85
CA ILE A 209 -20.87 -0.65 1.81
C ILE A 209 -21.63 -0.56 0.48
N LYS A 210 -20.90 -0.31 -0.59
CA LYS A 210 -21.40 -0.45 -1.97
C LYS A 210 -20.60 -1.51 -2.72
N ALA A 211 -21.28 -2.48 -3.31
CA ALA A 211 -20.65 -3.46 -4.20
C ALA A 211 -21.04 -3.25 -5.66
N TRP A 212 -20.14 -3.64 -6.57
CA TRP A 212 -20.36 -3.66 -8.02
C TRP A 212 -19.50 -4.74 -8.69
N GLY A 213 -19.85 -5.08 -9.94
CA GLY A 213 -19.20 -6.14 -10.72
C GLY A 213 -20.08 -7.39 -10.89
N ASP A 214 -19.44 -8.55 -10.96
CA ASP A 214 -20.10 -9.84 -11.10
C ASP A 214 -20.88 -10.19 -9.82
N SER A 215 -22.20 -10.35 -9.92
CA SER A 215 -23.09 -10.65 -8.79
C SER A 215 -22.79 -12.00 -8.14
N SER A 216 -22.31 -12.99 -8.90
CA SER A 216 -21.92 -14.30 -8.38
C SER A 216 -20.65 -14.22 -7.52
N SER A 217 -19.82 -13.20 -7.74
CA SER A 217 -18.58 -12.96 -7.01
C SER A 217 -18.70 -11.85 -5.94
N GLY A 218 -19.93 -11.51 -5.55
CA GLY A 218 -20.19 -10.49 -4.52
C GLY A 218 -20.29 -9.05 -5.03
N GLY A 219 -20.45 -8.85 -6.34
CA GLY A 219 -20.71 -7.54 -6.95
C GLY A 219 -22.12 -7.00 -6.70
N ALA A 220 -23.01 -7.81 -6.13
CA ALA A 220 -24.35 -7.41 -5.74
C ALA A 220 -24.64 -7.79 -4.29
N ASN A 221 -25.73 -7.25 -3.75
CA ASN A 221 -26.28 -7.63 -2.44
C ASN A 221 -25.30 -7.44 -1.26
N ALA A 222 -24.48 -6.38 -1.32
CA ALA A 222 -23.73 -5.93 -0.15
C ALA A 222 -24.70 -5.66 1.01
N PRO A 223 -24.30 -5.96 2.26
CA PRO A 223 -25.19 -5.83 3.40
C PRO A 223 -25.56 -4.36 3.61
N ALA A 224 -26.86 -4.12 3.84
CA ALA A 224 -27.36 -2.79 4.15
C ALA A 224 -26.90 -2.32 5.54
N GLY A 225 -27.00 -1.01 5.77
CA GLY A 225 -26.65 -0.36 7.03
C GLY A 225 -25.23 0.22 7.02
N SER A 226 -24.80 0.62 8.22
CA SER A 226 -23.52 1.28 8.49
C SER A 226 -22.83 0.62 9.70
N GLY A 227 -21.65 1.11 10.09
CA GLY A 227 -20.89 0.56 11.22
C GLY A 227 -20.00 -0.63 10.89
N TYR A 228 -19.87 -1.00 9.60
CA TYR A 228 -18.83 -1.93 9.17
C TYR A 228 -17.46 -1.25 9.21
N THR A 229 -16.50 -1.87 9.86
CA THR A 229 -15.15 -1.31 10.07
C THR A 229 -14.15 -1.85 9.06
N LYS A 230 -14.39 -3.07 8.55
CA LYS A 230 -13.48 -3.73 7.62
C LYS A 230 -14.20 -4.77 6.77
N ILE A 231 -13.77 -4.89 5.52
CA ILE A 231 -14.19 -5.94 4.60
C ILE A 231 -13.01 -6.89 4.39
N TYR A 232 -13.32 -8.17 4.25
CA TYR A 232 -12.41 -9.24 3.92
C TYR A 232 -12.96 -9.94 2.68
N SER A 233 -12.10 -10.55 1.86
CA SER A 233 -12.54 -11.27 0.66
C SER A 233 -11.83 -12.60 0.49
N ASN A 234 -12.52 -13.53 -0.14
CA ASN A 234 -11.94 -14.69 -0.81
C ASN A 234 -12.06 -14.49 -2.33
N THR A 235 -11.87 -15.53 -3.15
CA THR A 235 -11.97 -15.40 -4.61
C THR A 235 -13.37 -15.06 -5.12
N PHE A 236 -14.43 -15.42 -4.38
CA PHE A 236 -15.83 -15.38 -4.85
C PHE A 236 -16.80 -14.66 -3.89
N ALA A 237 -16.35 -14.27 -2.71
CA ALA A 237 -17.19 -13.73 -1.66
C ALA A 237 -16.47 -12.70 -0.80
N PHE A 238 -17.27 -11.90 -0.11
CA PHE A 238 -16.83 -10.91 0.87
C PHE A 238 -17.43 -11.22 2.25
N ALA A 239 -16.73 -10.74 3.29
CA ALA A 239 -17.20 -10.74 4.67
C ALA A 239 -16.87 -9.40 5.33
N ALA A 240 -17.88 -8.71 5.87
CA ALA A 240 -17.74 -7.44 6.57
C ALA A 240 -17.83 -7.65 8.08
N LEU A 241 -16.96 -6.96 8.82
CA LEU A 241 -16.88 -6.98 10.28
C LEU A 241 -17.37 -5.63 10.83
N THR A 242 -18.25 -5.65 11.83
CA THR A 242 -18.68 -4.44 12.56
C THR A 242 -17.78 -4.13 13.76
N HIS A 243 -17.93 -2.96 14.40
CA HIS A 243 -17.19 -2.62 15.61
C HIS A 243 -17.45 -3.60 16.76
N ASP A 244 -18.69 -4.06 16.90
CA ASP A 244 -19.10 -5.06 17.91
C ASP A 244 -18.68 -6.49 17.53
N GLY A 245 -17.99 -6.66 16.40
CA GLY A 245 -17.50 -7.94 15.95
C GLY A 245 -18.58 -8.86 15.40
N LEU A 246 -19.65 -8.32 14.81
CA LEU A 246 -20.60 -9.09 14.00
C LEU A 246 -20.05 -9.26 12.59
N ILE A 247 -20.38 -10.40 11.96
CA ILE A 247 -19.95 -10.72 10.59
C ILE A 247 -21.15 -10.81 9.66
N LYS A 248 -21.07 -10.14 8.51
CA LYS A 248 -22.02 -10.30 7.39
C LYS A 248 -21.24 -10.71 6.14
N ALA A 249 -21.66 -11.79 5.49
CA ALA A 249 -21.05 -12.26 4.25
C ALA A 249 -22.01 -12.13 3.07
N TRP A 250 -21.45 -11.97 1.87
CA TRP A 250 -22.18 -11.93 0.60
C TRP A 250 -21.29 -12.39 -0.56
N GLY A 251 -21.90 -12.73 -1.70
CA GLY A 251 -21.23 -13.37 -2.85
C GLY A 251 -21.67 -14.81 -3.01
N ASP A 252 -20.81 -15.68 -3.57
CA ASP A 252 -21.13 -17.08 -3.82
C ASP A 252 -21.46 -17.82 -2.49
N PRO A 253 -22.71 -18.29 -2.30
CA PRO A 253 -23.13 -18.96 -1.06
C PRO A 253 -22.31 -20.20 -0.71
N THR A 254 -21.83 -20.93 -1.72
CA THR A 254 -21.06 -22.17 -1.55
C THR A 254 -19.58 -21.93 -1.27
N ARG A 255 -19.12 -20.69 -1.49
CA ARG A 255 -17.73 -20.24 -1.30
C ARG A 255 -17.65 -19.15 -0.24
N GLY A 256 -18.47 -19.23 0.80
CA GLY A 256 -18.36 -18.34 1.97
C GLY A 256 -19.14 -17.03 1.89
N GLY A 257 -19.92 -16.80 0.83
CA GLY A 257 -20.86 -15.69 0.70
C GLY A 257 -22.15 -15.88 1.50
N ALA A 258 -22.32 -17.02 2.18
CA ALA A 258 -23.43 -17.30 3.08
C ALA A 258 -22.92 -18.01 4.34
N ASN A 259 -23.80 -18.12 5.35
CA ASN A 259 -23.53 -18.84 6.61
C ASN A 259 -22.31 -18.31 7.38
N ALA A 260 -22.10 -16.99 7.36
CA ALA A 260 -21.17 -16.35 8.29
C ALA A 260 -21.56 -16.69 9.74
N PRO A 261 -20.59 -16.89 10.64
CA PRO A 261 -20.88 -17.34 11.99
C PRO A 261 -21.66 -16.27 12.76
N ASP A 262 -22.67 -16.73 13.50
CA ASP A 262 -23.45 -15.88 14.39
C ASP A 262 -22.63 -15.46 15.62
N GLY A 263 -23.15 -14.43 16.30
CA GLY A 263 -22.57 -13.87 17.52
C GLY A 263 -21.58 -12.73 17.27
N SER A 264 -21.29 -12.01 18.34
CA SER A 264 -20.38 -10.86 18.38
C SER A 264 -18.98 -11.22 18.90
N GLY A 265 -18.08 -10.24 18.91
CA GLY A 265 -16.74 -10.36 19.48
C GLY A 265 -15.67 -10.96 18.56
N TYR A 266 -15.98 -11.15 17.27
CA TYR A 266 -14.94 -11.44 16.29
C TYR A 266 -14.08 -10.20 16.06
N THR A 267 -12.76 -10.40 15.98
CA THR A 267 -11.80 -9.31 15.86
C THR A 267 -11.09 -9.32 14.51
N LYS A 268 -10.95 -10.51 13.91
CA LYS A 268 -10.26 -10.71 12.63
C LYS A 268 -10.94 -11.80 11.83
N ILE A 269 -10.84 -11.67 10.51
CA ILE A 269 -11.24 -12.69 9.55
C ILE A 269 -10.03 -13.02 8.68
N TYR A 270 -9.86 -14.29 8.41
CA TYR A 270 -8.89 -14.87 7.49
C TYR A 270 -9.64 -15.55 6.38
N SER A 271 -9.02 -15.68 5.22
CA SER A 271 -9.61 -16.29 4.04
C SER A 271 -8.59 -17.17 3.34
N THR A 272 -9.11 -18.19 2.66
CA THR A 272 -8.41 -18.96 1.64
C THR A 272 -8.97 -18.54 0.26
N VAL A 273 -8.82 -19.40 -0.74
CA VAL A 273 -9.47 -19.22 -2.05
C VAL A 273 -10.99 -19.18 -1.92
N ASP A 274 -11.58 -20.03 -1.08
CA ASP A 274 -13.03 -20.30 -1.04
C ASP A 274 -13.64 -20.45 0.35
N THR A 275 -12.84 -20.27 1.41
CA THR A 275 -13.29 -20.32 2.80
C THR A 275 -12.85 -19.09 3.57
N PHE A 276 -13.50 -18.90 4.72
CA PHE A 276 -13.15 -17.91 5.72
C PHE A 276 -12.99 -18.58 7.08
N ALA A 277 -12.19 -17.95 7.95
CA ALA A 277 -12.07 -18.26 9.37
C ALA A 277 -12.07 -16.97 10.19
N ALA A 278 -12.95 -16.85 11.17
CA ALA A 278 -13.03 -15.70 12.07
C ALA A 278 -12.45 -16.04 13.44
N LEU A 279 -11.71 -15.10 14.01
CA LEU A 279 -11.02 -15.21 15.30
C LEU A 279 -11.62 -14.22 16.31
N LYS A 280 -11.98 -14.73 17.49
CA LYS A 280 -12.36 -13.91 18.65
C LYS A 280 -11.15 -13.54 19.51
N ALA A 281 -11.33 -12.53 20.35
CA ALA A 281 -10.28 -12.08 21.27
C ALA A 281 -9.86 -13.16 22.29
N ASP A 282 -10.76 -14.09 22.62
CA ASP A 282 -10.52 -15.22 23.50
C ASP A 282 -9.77 -16.39 22.83
N GLY A 283 -9.44 -16.27 21.53
CA GLY A 283 -8.76 -17.32 20.76
C GLY A 283 -9.70 -18.26 20.00
N SER A 284 -11.02 -18.19 20.22
CA SER A 284 -11.98 -19.05 19.53
C SER A 284 -12.03 -18.80 18.03
N ILE A 285 -12.06 -19.88 17.24
CA ILE A 285 -12.10 -19.83 15.77
C ILE A 285 -13.40 -20.44 15.24
N LYS A 286 -14.01 -19.78 14.24
CA LYS A 286 -15.11 -20.32 13.45
C LYS A 286 -14.78 -20.23 11.96
N ALA A 287 -14.89 -21.33 11.23
CA ALA A 287 -14.67 -21.37 9.78
C ALA A 287 -15.99 -21.59 9.02
N TRP A 288 -16.09 -21.03 7.82
CA TRP A 288 -17.22 -21.23 6.91
C TRP A 288 -16.79 -21.12 5.44
N GLY A 289 -17.65 -21.57 4.53
CA GLY A 289 -17.38 -21.61 3.09
C GLY A 289 -17.36 -23.02 2.53
N SER A 290 -16.55 -23.28 1.50
CA SER A 290 -16.58 -24.57 0.80
C SER A 290 -16.25 -25.74 1.74
N PRO A 291 -17.07 -26.82 1.74
CA PRO A 291 -16.85 -27.97 2.62
C PRO A 291 -15.61 -28.79 2.24
N VAL A 292 -15.07 -28.62 1.03
CA VAL A 292 -13.95 -29.41 0.49
C VAL A 292 -12.59 -28.87 0.92
N SER A 293 -12.52 -27.62 1.39
CA SER A 293 -11.27 -26.90 1.68
C SER A 293 -10.98 -26.68 3.18
N GLY A 294 -11.33 -27.68 4.02
CA GLY A 294 -10.81 -27.78 5.40
C GLY A 294 -11.72 -27.21 6.50
N VAL A 295 -12.98 -26.85 6.18
CA VAL A 295 -13.97 -26.36 7.16
C VAL A 295 -14.35 -27.46 8.17
N THR A 296 -14.15 -28.73 7.82
CA THR A 296 -14.48 -29.90 8.65
C THR A 296 -13.43 -30.26 9.71
N SER A 297 -12.27 -29.59 9.72
CA SER A 297 -11.16 -29.87 10.64
C SER A 297 -10.66 -28.65 11.41
N ALA A 298 -11.43 -27.55 11.43
CA ALA A 298 -11.11 -26.42 12.28
C ALA A 298 -11.16 -26.86 13.76
N PRO A 299 -10.10 -26.66 14.56
CA PRO A 299 -10.12 -27.01 15.98
C PRO A 299 -11.25 -26.25 16.67
N ALA A 300 -12.08 -26.97 17.42
CA ALA A 300 -13.07 -26.38 18.30
C ALA A 300 -12.49 -26.28 19.71
N GLY A 301 -12.15 -25.06 20.14
CA GLY A 301 -11.73 -24.76 21.51
C GLY A 301 -10.24 -24.90 21.78
N ASN A 302 -9.83 -24.27 22.90
CA ASN A 302 -8.47 -23.97 23.37
C ASN A 302 -7.42 -25.07 23.20
#